data_AF-A0A9W8LT86-F1
#
_entry.id   AF-A0A9W8LT86-F1
#
_cell.length_a   1.000
_cell.length_b   1.000
_cell.length_c   1.000
_cell.angle_alpha   90.00
_cell.angle_beta   90.00
_cell.angle_gamma   90.00
#
_symmetry.space_group_name_H-M   'P 1'
#
loop_
_entity.id
_entity.type
_entity.pdbx_description
1 polymer ?
#
loop_
_entity_poly.entity_id
_entity_poly.type
_entity_poly.pdbx_seq_one_letter_code
_entity_poly.pdbx_strand_id
1 'polypeptide(L)'
;MGGGDLNMKKSWHPLTLANQRRVAEEKRKAAEEEQRAARLQKELREERQREEMERLNATVTKKKINKLEWMYNAPSTGAPQSSEDLEEYLLGKKDATQLTNQKSAENDAVSRPEDKWKSGLFAFSNRNANSDRDAAAKAMEDPLAEIQRREQAAMMRVMSSSQSHGVKRSSREKGERKSKREHEH
;
A
#
# COMPACT_ATOMS: atom_id res chain seq x y z
N MET A 1 -37.30 26.86 -43.00
CA MET A 1 -35.87 26.51 -43.14
C MET A 1 -35.60 25.23 -42.37
N GLY A 2 -35.55 24.08 -43.04
CA GLY A 2 -35.35 22.77 -42.41
C GLY A 2 -34.26 22.00 -43.14
N GLY A 3 -33.02 22.47 -43.03
CA GLY A 3 -31.84 21.87 -43.65
C GLY A 3 -31.03 21.08 -42.63
N GLY A 4 -31.48 19.88 -42.29
CA GLY A 4 -30.64 18.89 -41.61
C GLY A 4 -30.03 17.94 -42.64
N ASP A 5 -28.76 17.58 -42.47
CA ASP A 5 -28.06 16.65 -43.38
C ASP A 5 -28.85 15.35 -43.53
N LEU A 6 -29.19 15.03 -44.79
CA LEU A 6 -29.95 13.84 -45.17
C LEU A 6 -29.24 12.55 -44.73
N ASN A 7 -27.91 12.59 -44.62
CA ASN A 7 -27.11 11.45 -44.23
C ASN A 7 -27.35 11.02 -42.77
N MET A 8 -27.75 11.93 -41.88
CA MET A 8 -28.11 11.58 -40.50
C MET A 8 -29.36 10.72 -40.39
N LYS A 9 -30.16 10.61 -41.46
CA LYS A 9 -31.29 9.66 -41.53
C LYS A 9 -30.86 8.27 -42.02
N LYS A 10 -29.61 8.08 -42.42
CA LYS A 10 -29.08 6.81 -42.91
C LYS A 10 -28.49 6.00 -41.75
N SER A 11 -28.83 4.72 -41.71
CA SER A 11 -28.39 3.80 -40.66
C SER A 11 -26.90 3.49 -40.70
N TRP A 12 -26.24 3.68 -41.84
CA TRP A 12 -24.80 3.43 -42.00
C TRP A 12 -23.93 4.65 -41.61
N HIS A 13 -24.51 5.84 -41.43
CA HIS A 13 -23.72 7.04 -41.17
C HIS A 13 -23.05 6.98 -39.78
N PRO A 14 -21.73 7.21 -39.66
CA PRO A 14 -20.99 6.98 -38.43
C PRO A 14 -21.37 7.94 -37.30
N LEU A 15 -21.81 9.16 -37.63
CA LEU A 15 -22.22 10.15 -36.62
C LEU A 15 -23.63 9.89 -36.05
N THR A 16 -24.36 8.90 -36.55
CA THR A 16 -25.65 8.54 -35.96
C THR A 16 -25.44 8.00 -34.53
N LEU A 17 -26.22 8.48 -33.56
CA LEU A 17 -26.10 8.12 -32.14
C LEU A 17 -26.04 6.59 -31.92
N ALA A 18 -26.81 5.82 -32.69
CA ALA A 18 -26.80 4.35 -32.61
C ALA A 18 -25.43 3.75 -32.96
N ASN A 19 -24.76 4.28 -33.98
CA ASN A 19 -23.45 3.79 -34.42
C ASN A 19 -22.34 4.27 -33.47
N GLN A 20 -22.42 5.51 -33.00
CA GLN A 20 -21.52 6.00 -31.96
C GLN A 20 -21.58 5.14 -30.69
N ARG A 21 -22.80 4.73 -30.29
CA ARG A 21 -22.99 3.81 -29.15
C ARG A 21 -22.36 2.43 -29.42
N ARG A 22 -22.59 1.84 -30.58
CA ARG A 22 -21.96 0.56 -30.96
C ARG A 22 -20.42 0.64 -30.90
N VAL A 23 -19.85 1.67 -31.51
CA VAL A 23 -18.40 1.90 -31.47
C VAL A 23 -17.90 2.12 -30.05
N ALA A 24 -18.65 2.84 -29.21
CA ALA A 24 -18.28 3.04 -27.80
C ALA A 24 -18.33 1.74 -27.00
N GLU A 25 -19.33 0.89 -27.24
CA GLU A 25 -19.46 -0.43 -26.61
C GLU A 25 -18.32 -1.36 -27.03
N GLU A 26 -17.99 -1.40 -28.32
CA GLU A 26 -16.87 -2.20 -28.84
C GLU A 26 -15.53 -1.72 -28.29
N LYS A 27 -15.30 -0.41 -28.26
CA LYS A 27 -14.11 0.17 -27.63
C LYS A 27 -14.01 -0.15 -26.15
N ARG A 28 -15.15 -0.13 -25.43
CA ARG A 28 -15.18 -0.50 -24.01
C ARG A 28 -14.83 -1.98 -23.83
N LYS A 29 -15.40 -2.87 -24.64
CA LYS A 29 -15.09 -4.31 -24.60
C LYS A 29 -13.62 -4.57 -24.91
N ALA A 30 -13.06 -3.92 -25.93
CA ALA A 30 -11.64 -4.04 -26.27
C ALA A 30 -10.75 -3.57 -25.11
N ALA A 31 -11.07 -2.44 -24.48
CA ALA A 31 -10.32 -1.95 -23.31
C ALA A 31 -10.43 -2.89 -22.09
N GLU A 32 -11.59 -3.54 -21.89
CA GLU A 32 -11.76 -4.57 -20.84
C GLU A 32 -10.90 -5.82 -21.13
N GLU A 33 -10.81 -6.24 -22.39
CA GLU A 33 -9.97 -7.37 -22.82
C GLU A 33 -8.48 -7.07 -22.67
N GLU A 34 -8.03 -5.87 -23.09
CA GLU A 34 -6.67 -5.40 -22.89
C GLU A 34 -6.30 -5.35 -21.41
N GLN A 35 -7.21 -4.88 -20.55
CA GLN A 35 -6.99 -4.88 -19.10
C GLN A 35 -6.89 -6.29 -18.53
N ARG A 36 -7.71 -7.24 -19.00
CA ARG A 36 -7.62 -8.66 -18.57
C ARG A 36 -6.29 -9.27 -19.01
N ALA A 37 -5.87 -9.02 -20.25
CA ALA A 37 -4.58 -9.49 -20.76
C ALA A 37 -3.40 -8.89 -19.97
N ALA A 38 -3.46 -7.59 -19.63
CA ALA A 38 -2.43 -6.93 -18.84
C ALA A 38 -2.33 -7.50 -17.41
N ARG A 39 -3.45 -7.90 -16.80
CA ARG A 39 -3.47 -8.59 -15.50
C ARG A 39 -2.78 -9.94 -15.59
N LEU A 40 -3.12 -10.77 -16.57
CA LEU A 40 -2.47 -12.07 -16.80
C LEU A 40 -0.96 -11.93 -17.07
N GLN A 41 -0.56 -10.93 -17.86
CA GLN A 41 0.86 -10.64 -18.08
C GLN A 41 1.59 -10.17 -16.81
N LYS A 42 0.88 -9.54 -15.87
CA LYS A 42 1.45 -9.16 -14.57
C LYS A 42 1.62 -10.39 -13.69
N GLU A 43 0.60 -11.24 -13.60
CA GLU A 43 0.65 -12.51 -12.86
C GLU A 43 1.81 -13.40 -13.36
N LEU A 44 1.93 -13.59 -14.68
CA LEU A 44 3.03 -14.37 -15.26
C LEU A 44 4.42 -13.77 -14.94
N ARG A 45 4.54 -12.44 -14.89
CA ARG A 45 5.79 -11.78 -14.50
C ARG A 45 6.11 -11.99 -13.03
N GLU A 46 5.10 -11.91 -12.16
CA GLU A 46 5.26 -12.17 -10.72
C GLU A 46 5.64 -13.64 -10.46
N GLU A 47 5.03 -14.58 -11.16
CA GLU A 47 5.41 -16.00 -11.11
C GLU A 47 6.85 -16.22 -11.53
N ARG A 48 7.26 -15.62 -12.66
CA ARG A 48 8.63 -15.74 -13.15
C ARG A 48 9.66 -15.10 -12.21
N GLN A 49 9.30 -13.98 -11.57
CA GLN A 49 10.12 -13.35 -10.53
C GLN A 49 10.26 -14.24 -9.29
N ARG A 50 9.17 -14.88 -8.85
CA ARG A 50 9.23 -15.84 -7.73
C ARG A 50 10.11 -17.03 -8.07
N GLU A 51 9.94 -17.62 -9.25
CA GLU A 51 10.76 -18.74 -9.71
C GLU A 51 12.25 -18.36 -9.80
N GLU A 52 12.56 -17.15 -10.28
CA GLU A 52 13.94 -16.65 -10.33
C GLU A 52 14.53 -16.49 -8.92
N MET A 53 13.77 -15.90 -7.99
CA MET A 53 14.19 -15.77 -6.58
C MET A 53 14.37 -17.14 -5.93
N GLU A 54 13.47 -18.09 -6.17
CA GLU A 54 13.60 -19.47 -5.70
C GLU A 54 14.82 -20.16 -6.30
N ARG A 55 15.12 -19.93 -7.58
CA ARG A 55 16.31 -20.48 -8.25
C ARG A 55 17.59 -19.90 -7.67
N LEU A 56 17.67 -18.58 -7.48
CA LEU A 56 18.80 -17.91 -6.84
C LEU A 56 18.96 -18.41 -5.40
N ASN A 57 17.87 -18.44 -4.64
CA ASN A 57 17.86 -19.01 -3.31
C ASN A 57 18.33 -20.45 -3.34
N ALA A 58 17.83 -21.34 -4.21
CA ALA A 58 18.26 -22.73 -4.33
C ALA A 58 19.78 -22.85 -4.59
N THR A 59 20.37 -21.97 -5.39
CA THR A 59 21.84 -21.96 -5.58
C THR A 59 22.61 -21.55 -4.32
N VAL A 60 22.03 -20.68 -3.48
CA VAL A 60 22.59 -20.22 -2.21
C VAL A 60 22.27 -21.18 -1.05
N THR A 61 21.07 -21.77 -1.03
CA THR A 61 20.48 -22.59 0.04
C THR A 61 20.79 -24.07 -0.10
N LYS A 62 21.20 -24.56 -1.29
CA LYS A 62 21.93 -25.85 -1.38
C LYS A 62 23.14 -25.91 -0.44
N LYS A 63 23.65 -24.75 0.00
CA LYS A 63 24.71 -24.66 1.01
C LYS A 63 24.22 -24.37 2.45
N LYS A 64 22.94 -24.06 2.69
CA LYS A 64 22.48 -23.45 3.97
C LYS A 64 21.03 -23.75 4.42
N ILE A 65 20.49 -24.95 4.19
CA ILE A 65 19.27 -25.35 4.94
C ILE A 65 19.52 -26.70 5.59
N ASN A 66 20.19 -26.66 6.74
CA ASN A 66 19.90 -27.63 7.77
C ASN A 66 18.52 -27.25 8.31
N LYS A 67 17.50 -28.10 8.13
CA LYS A 67 16.13 -27.92 8.66
C LYS A 67 16.07 -27.75 10.19
N LEU A 68 17.19 -27.88 10.88
CA LEU A 68 17.35 -27.60 12.31
C LEU A 68 17.72 -26.13 12.57
N GLU A 69 18.26 -25.39 11.60
CA GLU A 69 18.76 -24.03 11.82
C GLU A 69 17.66 -23.05 12.25
N TRP A 70 16.43 -23.18 11.75
CA TRP A 70 15.31 -22.35 12.24
C TRP A 70 14.93 -22.65 13.70
N MET A 71 15.21 -23.86 14.20
CA MET A 71 14.98 -24.27 15.58
C MET A 71 16.11 -23.80 16.51
N TYR A 72 17.35 -23.75 16.01
CA TYR A 72 18.52 -23.28 16.79
C TYR A 72 18.82 -21.78 16.64
N ASN A 73 18.32 -21.12 15.58
CA ASN A 73 18.41 -19.66 15.37
C ASN A 73 17.15 -18.91 15.83
N ALA A 74 16.15 -19.60 16.39
CA ALA A 74 15.06 -18.91 17.08
C ALA A 74 15.72 -18.02 18.15
N PRO A 75 15.49 -16.68 18.14
CA PRO A 75 15.94 -15.84 19.22
C PRO A 75 15.15 -16.28 20.44
N SER A 76 15.73 -17.22 21.21
CA SER A 76 15.25 -17.56 22.53
C SER A 76 15.08 -16.24 23.25
N THR A 77 13.85 -15.97 23.67
CA THR A 77 13.38 -14.72 24.24
C THR A 77 14.29 -14.36 25.43
N GLY A 78 15.38 -13.64 25.17
CA GLY A 78 16.45 -13.44 26.15
C GLY A 78 17.87 -13.35 25.56
N ALA A 79 18.08 -12.46 24.59
CA ALA A 79 19.37 -11.97 24.09
C ALA A 79 20.30 -13.02 23.44
N PRO A 80 21.14 -12.64 22.45
CA PRO A 80 22.21 -13.51 21.98
C PRO A 80 23.13 -13.78 23.17
N GLN A 81 23.13 -15.01 23.69
CA GLN A 81 24.32 -15.48 24.38
C GLN A 81 25.33 -15.65 23.27
N SER A 82 26.42 -14.87 23.29
CA SER A 82 27.56 -15.19 22.43
C SER A 82 27.89 -16.66 22.65
N SER A 83 28.11 -17.43 21.57
CA SER A 83 28.37 -18.87 21.69
C SER A 83 29.52 -19.16 22.66
N GLU A 84 30.50 -18.26 22.72
CA GLU A 84 31.64 -18.32 23.66
C GLU A 84 31.22 -18.18 25.14
N ASP A 85 30.30 -17.28 25.47
CA ASP A 85 29.84 -17.10 26.86
C ASP A 85 28.99 -18.29 27.35
N LEU A 86 28.26 -18.94 26.44
CA LEU A 86 27.51 -20.16 26.74
C LEU A 86 28.45 -21.35 26.93
N GLU A 87 29.48 -21.48 26.09
CA GLU A 87 30.50 -22.55 26.19
C GLU A 87 31.29 -22.46 27.50
N GLU A 88 31.65 -21.26 27.95
CA GLU A 88 32.37 -21.04 29.20
C GLU A 88 31.51 -21.32 30.45
N TYR A 89 30.21 -21.03 30.38
CA TYR A 89 29.25 -21.36 31.43
C TYR A 89 29.00 -22.87 31.54
N LEU A 90 28.81 -23.56 30.41
CA LEU A 90 28.65 -25.02 30.38
C LEU A 90 29.91 -25.76 30.85
N LEU A 91 31.08 -25.16 30.64
CA LEU A 91 32.37 -25.68 31.12
C LEU A 91 32.65 -25.31 32.59
N GLY A 92 31.72 -24.60 33.24
CA GLY A 92 31.82 -24.21 34.66
C GLY A 92 32.89 -23.17 34.97
N LYS A 93 33.39 -22.45 33.95
CA LYS A 93 34.42 -21.41 34.12
C LYS A 93 33.83 -20.07 34.54
N LYS A 94 32.56 -19.82 34.21
CA LYS A 94 31.80 -18.63 34.60
C LYS A 94 30.53 -19.07 35.31
N ASP A 95 30.21 -18.41 36.42
CA ASP A 95 28.96 -18.63 37.16
C ASP A 95 27.80 -17.87 36.50
N ALA A 96 26.57 -18.37 36.64
CA ALA A 96 25.37 -17.78 36.05
C ALA A 96 25.19 -16.31 36.47
N THR A 97 25.61 -15.99 37.69
CA THR A 97 25.57 -14.64 38.27
C THR A 97 26.55 -13.68 37.60
N GLN A 98 27.70 -14.16 37.12
CA GLN A 98 28.69 -13.33 36.43
C GLN A 98 28.21 -12.94 35.03
N LEU A 99 27.49 -13.83 34.34
CA LEU A 99 26.89 -13.56 33.04
C LEU A 99 25.80 -12.48 33.12
N THR A 100 24.95 -12.53 34.16
CA THR A 100 23.94 -11.48 34.38
C THR A 100 24.58 -10.15 34.76
N ASN A 101 25.64 -10.17 35.58
CA ASN A 101 26.32 -8.95 36.02
C ASN A 101 27.12 -8.27 34.89
N GLN A 102 27.78 -9.03 34.01
CA GLN A 102 28.42 -8.48 32.81
C GLN A 102 27.38 -7.86 31.86
N LYS A 103 26.22 -8.52 31.68
CA LYS A 103 25.10 -7.96 30.92
C LYS A 103 24.55 -6.67 31.55
N SER A 104 24.42 -6.58 32.86
CA SER A 104 23.97 -5.35 33.52
C SER A 104 24.98 -4.20 33.35
N ALA A 105 26.28 -4.47 33.46
CA ALA A 105 27.33 -3.47 33.25
C ALA A 105 27.43 -2.98 31.80
N GLU A 106 27.17 -3.86 30.83
CA GLU A 106 27.12 -3.51 29.41
C GLU A 106 25.82 -2.76 29.03
N ASN A 107 24.69 -3.09 29.66
CA ASN A 107 23.42 -2.37 29.45
C ASN A 107 23.39 -0.97 30.08
N ASP A 108 24.10 -0.75 31.19
CA ASP A 108 24.26 0.59 31.78
C ASP A 108 25.19 1.49 30.93
N ALA A 109 26.17 0.91 30.23
CA ALA A 109 26.97 1.64 29.24
C ALA A 109 26.21 1.93 27.93
N VAL A 110 25.09 1.25 27.69
CA VAL A 110 24.24 1.38 26.49
C VAL A 110 23.02 2.29 26.72
N SER A 111 22.75 2.73 27.96
CA SER A 111 21.67 3.68 28.28
C SER A 111 21.98 5.16 27.99
N ARG A 112 23.00 5.44 27.17
CA ARG A 112 23.18 6.77 26.54
C ARG A 112 22.90 6.65 25.03
N PRO A 113 21.66 6.95 24.59
CA PRO A 113 21.14 6.50 23.30
C PRO A 113 21.40 7.55 22.22
N GLU A 114 22.64 7.68 21.73
CA GLU A 114 22.89 8.57 20.59
C GLU A 114 23.81 7.96 19.51
N ASP A 115 24.94 7.31 19.83
CA ASP A 115 26.04 7.30 18.84
C ASP A 115 26.71 5.97 18.46
N LYS A 116 26.21 4.78 18.82
CA LYS A 116 26.97 3.51 18.60
C LYS A 116 26.30 2.38 17.80
N TRP A 117 25.19 2.61 17.09
CA TRP A 117 24.65 1.58 16.16
C TRP A 117 25.38 1.54 14.79
N LYS A 118 26.33 2.45 14.54
CA LYS A 118 27.08 2.50 13.27
C LYS A 118 28.40 1.74 13.37
N SER A 119 28.40 0.42 13.49
CA SER A 119 29.55 -0.34 12.97
C SER A 119 29.21 -1.80 12.71
N GLY A 120 29.46 -2.25 11.49
CA GLY A 120 29.60 -3.66 11.18
C GLY A 120 28.66 -4.17 10.10
N LEU A 121 27.72 -5.04 10.48
CA LEU A 121 27.12 -5.97 9.51
C LEU A 121 25.57 -5.98 9.48
N PHE A 122 24.88 -5.42 10.48
CA PHE A 122 23.41 -5.31 10.49
C PHE A 122 22.87 -4.00 9.86
N ALA A 123 23.75 -3.05 9.54
CA ALA A 123 23.38 -1.73 9.00
C ALA A 123 23.24 -1.69 7.46
N PHE A 124 23.41 -2.82 6.76
CA PHE A 124 23.31 -2.89 5.29
C PHE A 124 22.10 -3.65 4.79
N SER A 125 21.54 -4.59 5.56
CA SER A 125 20.35 -5.37 5.17
C SER A 125 19.03 -4.72 5.57
N ASN A 126 19.02 -3.81 6.55
CA ASN A 126 17.80 -3.32 7.18
C ASN A 126 17.62 -1.78 7.18
N ARG A 127 18.33 -1.04 6.31
CA ARG A 127 18.22 0.44 6.26
C ARG A 127 16.81 0.97 5.98
N ASN A 128 15.93 0.17 5.38
CA ASN A 128 14.56 0.55 5.06
C ASN A 128 13.49 -0.09 5.94
N ALA A 129 13.82 -1.07 6.79
CA ALA A 129 12.81 -1.90 7.44
C ALA A 129 12.09 -1.23 8.62
N ASN A 130 12.48 -0.01 8.99
CA ASN A 130 11.84 0.86 9.98
C ASN A 130 12.12 2.32 9.63
N SER A 131 12.04 2.68 8.35
CA SER A 131 12.07 4.10 7.97
C SER A 131 10.85 4.79 8.53
N ASP A 132 10.96 6.03 9.02
CA ASP A 132 9.78 6.80 9.47
C ASP A 132 8.69 6.87 8.39
N ARG A 133 9.10 6.85 7.11
CA ARG A 133 8.19 6.78 5.96
C ARG A 133 7.49 5.42 5.84
N ASP A 134 8.19 4.33 6.13
CA ASP A 134 7.66 2.97 6.08
C ASP A 134 6.72 2.70 7.26
N ALA A 135 7.07 3.19 8.46
CA ALA A 135 6.18 3.17 9.62
C ALA A 135 4.91 4.02 9.39
N ALA A 136 5.05 5.21 8.79
CA ALA A 136 3.91 6.03 8.40
C ALA A 136 3.06 5.37 7.30
N ALA A 137 3.67 4.72 6.31
CA ALA A 137 2.95 3.99 5.27
C ALA A 137 2.16 2.82 5.85
N LYS A 138 2.77 2.00 6.72
CA LYS A 138 2.09 0.91 7.43
C LYS A 138 0.93 1.39 8.28
N ALA A 139 1.09 2.51 8.98
CA ALA A 139 0.00 3.13 9.74
C ALA A 139 -1.11 3.70 8.84
N MET A 140 -0.77 4.18 7.64
CA MET A 140 -1.73 4.66 6.64
C MET A 140 -2.44 3.53 5.89
N GLU A 141 -1.79 2.38 5.73
CA GLU A 141 -2.27 1.19 5.05
C GLU A 141 -3.02 0.22 5.98
N ASP A 142 -3.18 0.57 7.27
CA ASP A 142 -4.03 -0.15 8.20
C ASP A 142 -5.50 -0.13 7.70
N PRO A 143 -6.17 -1.29 7.54
CA PRO A 143 -7.58 -1.35 7.13
C PRO A 143 -8.52 -0.53 8.00
N LEU A 144 -8.23 -0.35 9.29
CA LEU A 144 -9.04 0.49 10.18
C LEU A 144 -8.89 1.98 9.86
N ALA A 145 -7.67 2.43 9.53
CA ALA A 145 -7.42 3.80 9.11
C ALA A 145 -8.12 4.13 7.78
N GLU A 146 -8.20 3.17 6.86
CA GLU A 146 -8.92 3.31 5.59
C GLU A 146 -10.44 3.42 5.81
N ILE A 147 -11.01 2.64 6.73
CA ILE A 147 -12.43 2.75 7.10
C ILE A 147 -12.72 4.14 7.68
N GLN A 148 -11.90 4.62 8.61
CA GLN A 148 -12.07 5.93 9.23
C GLN A 148 -11.96 7.07 8.20
N ARG A 149 -11.03 6.97 7.24
CA ARG A 149 -10.88 7.94 6.15
C ARG A 149 -12.13 7.97 5.25
N ARG A 150 -12.71 6.81 4.95
CA ARG A 150 -13.97 6.71 4.18
C ARG A 150 -15.14 7.33 4.92
N GLU A 151 -15.25 7.11 6.22
CA GLU A 151 -16.27 7.73 7.06
C GLU A 151 -16.14 9.25 7.07
N GLN A 152 -14.93 9.78 7.29
CA GLN A 152 -14.67 11.22 7.25
C GLN A 152 -14.96 11.83 5.88
N ALA A 153 -14.55 11.16 4.79
CA ALA A 153 -14.83 11.61 3.43
C ALA A 153 -16.33 11.61 3.12
N ALA A 154 -17.07 10.59 3.58
CA ALA A 154 -18.53 10.54 3.47
C ALA A 154 -19.18 11.69 4.24
N MET A 155 -18.74 11.96 5.47
CA MET A 155 -19.23 13.07 6.29
C MET A 155 -18.97 14.43 5.63
N MET A 156 -17.75 14.66 5.13
CA MET A 156 -17.41 15.88 4.39
C MET A 156 -18.22 16.01 3.09
N ARG A 157 -18.52 14.90 2.41
CA ARG A 157 -19.40 14.90 1.24
C ARG A 157 -20.83 15.29 1.58
N VAL A 158 -21.35 14.83 2.72
CA VAL A 158 -22.66 15.23 3.23
C VAL A 158 -22.68 16.71 3.62
N MET A 159 -21.64 17.21 4.28
CA MET A 159 -21.53 18.62 4.68
C MET A 159 -21.34 19.56 3.48
N SER A 160 -20.49 19.18 2.51
CA SER A 160 -20.29 19.96 1.28
C SER A 160 -21.53 19.94 0.38
N SER A 161 -22.22 18.78 0.29
CA SER A 161 -23.47 18.70 -0.46
C SER A 161 -24.59 19.51 0.21
N SER A 162 -24.72 19.53 1.55
CA SER A 162 -25.72 20.36 2.24
C SER A 162 -25.49 21.87 2.01
N GLN A 163 -24.24 22.33 2.02
CA GLN A 163 -23.88 23.70 1.67
C GLN A 163 -24.22 24.02 0.20
N SER A 164 -23.88 23.14 -0.73
CA SER A 164 -24.17 23.34 -2.16
C SER A 164 -25.67 23.30 -2.49
N HIS A 165 -26.45 22.47 -1.78
CA HIS A 165 -27.91 22.41 -1.92
C HIS A 165 -28.59 23.68 -1.37
N GLY A 166 -28.05 24.29 -0.32
CA GLY A 166 -28.52 25.60 0.18
C GLY A 166 -28.30 26.74 -0.82
N VAL A 167 -27.13 26.78 -1.47
CA VAL A 167 -26.82 27.80 -2.50
C VAL A 167 -27.64 27.60 -3.77
N LYS A 168 -27.88 26.36 -4.20
CA LYS A 168 -28.73 26.05 -5.37
C LYS A 168 -30.21 26.36 -5.11
N ARG A 169 -30.72 26.12 -3.89
CA ARG A 169 -32.09 26.49 -3.52
C ARG A 169 -32.28 28.01 -3.50
N SER A 170 -31.37 28.75 -2.87
CA SER A 170 -31.46 30.22 -2.81
C SER A 170 -31.27 30.92 -4.17
N SER A 171 -30.41 30.40 -5.04
CA SER A 171 -30.24 30.92 -6.41
C SER A 171 -31.44 30.60 -7.31
N ARG A 172 -32.01 29.39 -7.21
CA ARG A 172 -33.24 29.03 -7.94
C ARG A 172 -34.45 29.88 -7.49
N GLU A 173 -34.59 30.11 -6.19
CA GLU A 173 -35.67 30.96 -5.66
C GLU A 173 -35.53 32.43 -6.10
N LYS A 174 -34.30 32.96 -6.17
CA LYS A 174 -34.05 34.30 -6.73
C LYS A 174 -34.35 34.38 -8.24
N GLY A 175 -34.03 33.33 -9.01
CA GLY A 175 -34.33 33.24 -10.44
C GLY A 175 -35.84 33.19 -10.73
N GLU A 176 -36.59 32.39 -9.96
CA GLU A 176 -38.05 32.29 -10.08
C GLU A 176 -38.76 33.59 -9.68
N ARG A 177 -38.28 34.31 -8.64
CA ARG A 177 -38.80 35.63 -8.27
C ARG A 177 -38.56 36.70 -9.34
N LYS A 178 -37.41 36.67 -10.02
CA LYS A 178 -37.09 37.62 -11.10
C LYS A 178 -37.95 37.36 -12.36
N SER A 179 -38.13 36.09 -12.72
CA SER A 179 -38.98 35.68 -13.84
C SER A 179 -40.45 36.08 -13.66
N LYS A 180 -41.01 35.99 -12.45
CA LYS A 180 -42.38 36.45 -12.19
C LYS A 180 -42.54 37.96 -12.34
N ARG A 181 -41.54 38.75 -11.92
CA ARG A 181 -41.58 40.21 -11.98
C ARG A 181 -41.46 40.78 -13.40
N GLU A 182 -40.86 40.03 -14.32
CA GLU A 182 -40.77 40.41 -15.74
C GLU A 182 -42.03 40.04 -16.54
N HIS A 183 -42.92 39.19 -16.01
CA HIS A 183 -44.16 38.79 -16.68
C HIS A 183 -45.38 39.65 -16.31
N GLU A 184 -45.27 40.47 -15.26
CA GLU A 184 -46.34 41.39 -14.77
C GLU A 184 -46.21 42.82 -15.32
N HIS A 185 -45.26 43.09 -16.22
CA HIS A 185 -45.04 44.41 -16.83
C HIS A 185 -45.36 44.43 -18.33
#